data_AF-A0A2H0BT90-F1
#
_entry.id   AF-A0A2H0BT90-F1
#
_cell.length_a   1.000
_cell.length_b   1.000
_cell.length_c   1.000
_cell.angle_alpha   90.00
_cell.angle_beta   90.00
_cell.angle_gamma   90.00
#
_symmetry.space_group_name_H-M   'P 1'
#
loop_
_entity.id
_entity.type
_entity.pdbx_description
1 polymer ?
#
loop_
_entity_poly.entity_id
_entity_poly.type
_entity_poly.pdbx_seq_one_letter_code
_entity_poly.pdbx_strand_id
1 'polypeptide(L)' 'MHNIPARLRTFLRKQPFTTISTCSLKRRMPHTAIVCFVMDPDLTFYFVTHGSSRKVQDIIENPNVSGVHWAMGGE' A
#
# COMPACT_ATOMS: atom_id res chain seq x y z
N MET A 1 8.23 -12.02 15.06
CA MET A 1 8.89 -10.85 14.43
C MET A 1 9.53 -11.28 13.13
N HIS A 2 9.05 -10.79 11.99
CA HIS A 2 9.72 -11.05 10.72
C HIS A 2 10.99 -10.20 10.65
N ASN A 3 12.15 -10.85 10.57
CA ASN A 3 13.42 -10.16 10.38
C ASN A 3 13.50 -9.62 8.94
N ILE A 4 13.06 -8.38 8.74
CA ILE A 4 13.29 -7.69 7.48
C ILE A 4 14.75 -7.22 7.41
N PRO A 5 15.47 -7.46 6.31
CA PRO A 5 16.80 -6.90 6.09
C PRO A 5 16.84 -5.38 6.32
N ALA A 6 17.89 -4.88 6.98
CA ALA A 6 18.06 -3.46 7.29
C ALA A 6 17.96 -2.57 6.04
N ARG A 7 18.48 -3.04 4.90
CA ARG A 7 18.38 -2.34 3.60
C ARG A 7 16.93 -2.11 3.17
N LEU A 8 16.06 -3.11 3.33
CA LEU A 8 14.66 -3.01 2.95
C LEU A 8 13.89 -2.08 3.90
N ARG A 9 14.19 -2.11 5.21
CA ARG A 9 13.62 -1.14 6.17
C ARG A 9 14.00 0.30 5.81
N THR A 10 15.27 0.54 5.46
CA THR A 10 15.73 1.86 5.01
C THR A 10 15.06 2.29 3.71
N PHE A 11 14.90 1.37 2.75
CA PHE A 11 14.19 1.64 1.49
C PHE A 11 12.75 2.06 1.74
N LEU A 12 12.00 1.29 2.53
CA LEU A 12 10.58 1.56 2.81
C LEU A 12 10.39 2.90 3.54
N ARG A 13 11.27 3.24 4.48
CA ARG A 13 11.22 4.54 5.19
C ARG A 13 11.48 5.76 4.31
N LYS A 14 12.12 5.58 3.15
CA LYS A 14 12.38 6.67 2.20
C LYS A 14 11.22 6.92 1.24
N GLN A 15 10.24 6.01 1.15
CA GLN A 15 9.14 6.16 0.20
C GLN A 15 7.96 6.89 0.87
N PRO A 16 7.56 8.08 0.39
CA PRO A 16 6.35 8.74 0.88
C PRO A 16 5.06 8.16 0.26
N PHE A 17 5.19 7.49 -0.89
CA PHE A 17 4.10 6.94 -1.66
C PHE A 17 4.31 5.47 -1.99
N THR A 18 3.20 4.79 -2.26
CA THR A 18 3.16 3.41 -2.72
C THR A 18 1.92 3.23 -3.59
N THR A 19 1.88 2.15 -4.34
CA THR A 19 0.72 1.78 -5.15
C THR A 19 0.04 0.63 -4.45
N ILE A 20 -1.25 0.78 -4.19
CA ILE A 20 -2.09 -0.32 -3.74
C ILE A 20 -2.98 -0.78 -4.88
N SER A 21 -3.12 -2.11 -5.01
CA SER A 21 -4.11 -2.72 -5.88
C SER A 21 -5.16 -3.42 -5.03
N THR A 22 -6.40 -3.20 -5.40
CA THR A 22 -7.61 -3.69 -4.72
C THR A 22 -8.49 -4.40 -5.74
N CYS A 23 -9.29 -5.38 -5.30
CA CYS A 23 -10.14 -6.16 -6.20
C CYS A 23 -11.54 -6.27 -5.61
N SER A 24 -12.56 -5.73 -6.29
CA SER A 24 -13.96 -5.99 -5.92
C SER A 24 -14.43 -7.34 -6.45
N LEU A 25 -15.13 -8.09 -5.61
CA LEU A 25 -15.77 -9.35 -5.97
C LEU A 25 -16.88 -9.16 -7.01
N LYS A 26 -17.53 -7.98 -7.01
CA LYS A 26 -18.60 -7.63 -7.96
C LYS A 26 -18.05 -7.22 -9.32
N ARG A 27 -17.05 -6.33 -9.32
CA ARG A 27 -16.48 -5.79 -10.57
C ARG A 27 -15.56 -6.77 -11.28
N ARG A 28 -14.97 -7.74 -10.55
CA ARG A 28 -14.02 -8.73 -11.08
C ARG A 28 -12.84 -8.12 -11.86
N MET A 29 -12.46 -6.89 -11.52
CA MET A 29 -11.33 -6.19 -12.12
C MET A 29 -10.48 -5.54 -11.02
N PRO A 30 -9.14 -5.66 -11.10
CA PRO A 30 -8.26 -4.95 -10.19
C PRO A 30 -8.36 -3.43 -10.43
N HIS A 31 -8.23 -2.68 -9.36
CA HIS A 31 -8.13 -1.24 -9.37
C HIS A 31 -6.91 -0.83 -8.56
N THR A 32 -6.08 -0.02 -9.19
CA THR A 32 -4.76 0.35 -8.71
C THR A 32 -4.69 1.87 -8.52
N ALA A 33 -4.15 2.30 -7.38
CA ALA A 33 -4.02 3.72 -7.05
C ALA A 33 -2.76 4.00 -6.24
N ILE A 34 -2.14 5.15 -6.48
CA ILE A 34 -1.07 5.69 -5.63
C ILE A 34 -1.70 6.22 -4.34
N VAL A 35 -1.10 5.90 -3.21
CA VAL A 35 -1.50 6.35 -1.87
C VAL A 35 -0.28 6.79 -1.06
N CYS A 36 -0.50 7.74 -0.15
CA CYS A 36 0.46 8.01 0.92
C CYS A 36 0.45 6.81 1.87
N PHE A 37 1.62 6.45 2.40
CA PHE A 37 1.69 5.45 3.45
C PHE A 37 2.67 5.83 4.55
N VAL A 38 2.46 5.25 5.73
CA VAL A 38 3.38 5.26 6.86
C VAL A 38 3.57 3.82 7.31
N MET A 39 4.75 3.49 7.81
CA MET A 39 5.05 2.18 8.37
C MET A 39 5.52 2.33 9.81
N ASP A 40 4.95 1.55 10.73
CA ASP A 40 5.37 1.53 12.13
C ASP A 40 6.62 0.62 12.34
N PRO A 41 7.21 0.59 13.56
CA PRO A 41 8.35 -0.28 13.85
C PRO A 41 8.07 -1.78 13.68
N ASP A 42 6.80 -2.19 13.78
CA ASP A 42 6.33 -3.57 13.68
C ASP A 42 5.95 -3.98 12.25
N LEU A 43 6.18 -3.08 11.28
CA LEU A 43 6.00 -3.30 9.85
C LEU A 43 4.53 -3.33 9.43
N THR A 44 3.67 -2.73 10.24
CA THR A 44 2.29 -2.43 9.85
C THR A 44 2.30 -1.25 8.91
N PHE A 45 1.62 -1.40 7.77
CA PHE A 45 1.45 -0.35 6.77
C PHE A 45 0.12 0.36 6.99
N TYR A 46 0.18 1.68 7.11
CA TYR A 46 -0.99 2.56 7.22
C TYR A 46 -1.09 3.35 5.92
N PHE A 47 -2.24 3.23 5.23
CA PHE A 47 -2.50 3.97 4.00
C PHE A 47 -3.51 5.07 4.26
N VAL A 48 -3.24 6.28 3.77
CA VAL A 48 -4.17 7.41 3.90
C VAL A 48 -4.98 7.54 2.61
N THR A 49 -6.30 7.56 2.72
CA THR A 49 -7.18 7.74 1.56
C THR A 49 -8.53 8.35 1.95
N HIS A 50 -9.27 8.86 0.97
CA HIS A 50 -10.63 9.33 1.18
C HIS A 50 -11.58 8.15 1.39
N GLY A 51 -12.42 8.22 2.43
CA GLY A 51 -13.38 7.17 2.79
C GLY A 51 -14.40 6.84 1.69
N SER A 52 -14.70 7.81 0.81
CA SER A 52 -15.60 7.62 -0.34
C SER A 52 -14.91 7.06 -1.58
N SER A 53 -13.61 6.82 -1.55
CA SER A 53 -12.85 6.39 -2.73
C SER A 53 -13.19 4.94 -3.13
N ARG A 54 -13.10 4.65 -4.42
CA ARG A 54 -13.37 3.31 -4.99
C ARG A 54 -12.59 2.20 -4.28
N LYS A 55 -11.32 2.44 -3.94
CA LYS A 55 -10.45 1.47 -3.24
C LYS A 55 -10.97 1.12 -1.85
N VAL A 56 -11.60 2.05 -1.13
CA VAL A 56 -12.23 1.77 0.17
C VAL A 56 -13.43 0.86 -0.01
N GLN A 57 -14.27 1.12 -1.00
CA GLN A 57 -15.38 0.22 -1.34
C GLN A 57 -14.88 -1.17 -1.73
N ASP A 58 -13.81 -1.24 -2.55
CA ASP A 58 -13.18 -2.51 -2.95
C ASP A 58 -12.64 -3.27 -1.72
N ILE A 59 -12.00 -2.58 -0.75
CA ILE A 59 -11.45 -3.17 0.49
C ILE A 59 -12.55 -3.65 1.45
N ILE A 60 -13.65 -2.91 1.56
CA ILE A 60 -14.81 -3.33 2.39
C ILE A 60 -15.38 -4.65 1.85
N GLU A 61 -15.43 -4.82 0.52
CA GLU A 61 -15.91 -6.05 -0.11
C GLU A 61 -14.87 -7.18 -0.06
N ASN A 62 -13.59 -6.85 -0.19
CA ASN A 62 -12.49 -7.80 -0.21
C ASN A 62 -11.24 -7.18 0.44
N PRO A 63 -10.87 -7.59 1.66
CA PRO A 63 -9.77 -6.97 2.40
C PRO A 63 -8.38 -7.33 1.85
N ASN A 64 -8.29 -8.22 0.86
CA ASN A 64 -7.01 -8.57 0.25
C ASN A 64 -6.51 -7.44 -0.64
N VAL A 65 -5.30 -6.96 -0.33
CA VAL A 65 -4.61 -5.89 -1.06
C VAL A 65 -3.22 -6.35 -1.46
N SER A 66 -2.70 -5.80 -2.56
CA SER A 66 -1.28 -5.88 -2.90
C SER A 66 -0.67 -4.49 -2.96
N GLY A 67 0.57 -4.37 -2.49
CA GLY A 67 1.32 -3.12 -2.48
C GLY A 67 2.58 -3.24 -3.33
N VAL A 68 2.89 -2.20 -4.10
CA VAL A 68 4.18 -2.06 -4.80
C VAL A 68 4.86 -0.81 -4.30
N HIS A 69 6.06 -0.95 -3.75
CA HIS A 69 6.91 0.17 -3.36
C HIS A 69 8.03 0.30 -4.38
N TRP A 70 8.22 1.48 -4.95
CA TRP A 70 9.29 1.79 -5.88
C TRP A 70 10.17 2.91 -5.32
N ALA A 71 11.41 2.99 -5.80
CA ALA A 71 12.24 4.15 -5.52
C ALA A 71 11.70 5.37 -6.28
N MET A 72 11.44 6.47 -5.57
CA MET A 72 11.28 7.77 -6.22
C MET A 72 12.63 8.15 -6.84
N GLY A 73 12.67 8.41 -8.14
CA GLY A 73 13.91 8.76 -8.86
C GLY A 73 14.57 10.01 -8.28
N GLY A 74 15.87 9.92 -8.01
CA GLY A 74 16.71 10.99 -7.45
C GLY A 74 18.08 10.46 -7.04
N GLU A 75 19.03 10.62 -7.98
CA GLU A 75 20.46 10.23 -8.01
C GLU A 75 20.81 8.74 -8.16
#